data_AF-A0A9P4Y8B5-F1
#
_entry.id   AF-A0A9P4Y8B5-F1
#
_cell.length_a   1.000
_cell.length_b   1.000
_cell.length_c   1.000
_cell.angle_alpha   90.00
_cell.angle_beta   90.00
_cell.angle_gamma   90.00
#
_symmetry.space_group_name_H-M   'P 1'
#
loop_
_entity.id
_entity.type
_entity.pdbx_description
1 polymer ?
#
loop_
_entity_poly.entity_id
_entity_poly.type
_entity_poly.pdbx_seq_one_letter_code
_entity_poly.pdbx_strand_id
1 'polypeptide(L)'
;IEKSFSKKTEQRNRFFLAVDQFGFEIMPCTACTSWGLVCKMMDDAKRCSQCIRCACSCDGCGVSVSALSRIIAEDKRLESKEREAEAELE
;
A
#
# COMPACT_ATOMS: atom_id res chain seq x y z
N ILE A 1 -16.87 32.83 6.82
CA ILE A 1 -17.60 32.26 5.66
C ILE A 1 -17.19 30.79 5.56
N GLU A 2 -18.01 29.87 6.03
CA GLU A 2 -17.82 28.45 5.72
C GLU A 2 -18.00 28.28 4.21
N LYS A 3 -16.91 27.95 3.51
CA LYS A 3 -16.99 27.59 2.10
C LYS A 3 -17.56 26.19 2.01
N SER A 4 -18.79 26.08 1.50
CA SER A 4 -19.37 24.80 1.09
C SER A 4 -18.43 24.12 0.09
N PHE A 5 -17.94 22.93 0.43
CA PHE A 5 -17.14 22.13 -0.48
C PHE A 5 -18.04 21.51 -1.57
N SER A 6 -17.50 21.37 -2.78
CA SER A 6 -18.17 20.56 -3.81
C SER A 6 -18.36 19.13 -3.31
N LYS A 7 -19.48 18.48 -3.69
CA LYS A 7 -19.76 17.06 -3.39
C LYS A 7 -18.57 16.15 -3.70
N LYS A 8 -17.83 16.41 -4.79
CA LYS A 8 -16.63 15.65 -5.17
C LYS A 8 -15.48 15.80 -4.16
N THR A 9 -15.30 17.01 -3.62
CA THR A 9 -14.26 17.28 -2.61
C THR A 9 -14.63 16.62 -1.30
N GLU A 10 -15.90 16.66 -0.91
CA GLU A 10 -16.40 15.97 0.29
C GLU A 10 -16.21 14.46 0.18
N GLN A 11 -16.60 13.84 -0.93
CA GLN A 11 -16.40 12.41 -1.19
C GLN A 11 -14.93 12.01 -1.10
N ARG A 12 -14.03 12.79 -1.72
CA ARG A 12 -12.59 12.57 -1.65
C ARG A 12 -12.06 12.64 -0.22
N ASN A 13 -12.52 13.63 0.56
CA ASN A 13 -12.10 13.79 1.96
C ASN A 13 -12.60 12.63 2.82
N ARG A 14 -13.85 12.18 2.64
CA ARG A 14 -14.40 11.01 3.32
C ARG A 14 -13.61 9.74 2.98
N PHE A 15 -13.26 9.56 1.70
CA PHE A 15 -12.47 8.40 1.28
C PHE A 15 -11.05 8.46 1.83
N PHE A 16 -10.40 9.64 1.80
CA PHE A 16 -9.11 9.86 2.45
C PHE A 16 -9.15 9.45 3.93
N LEU A 17 -10.12 9.95 4.70
CA LEU A 17 -10.25 9.64 6.13
C LEU A 17 -10.45 8.13 6.37
N ALA A 18 -11.26 7.48 5.54
CA ALA A 18 -11.46 6.03 5.62
C ALA A 18 -10.15 5.26 5.35
N VAL A 19 -9.40 5.60 4.31
CA VAL A 19 -8.11 4.94 4.01
C VAL A 19 -7.08 5.21 5.10
N ASP A 20 -7.04 6.42 5.66
CA ASP A 20 -6.07 6.77 6.69
C ASP A 20 -6.32 6.04 8.02
N GLN A 21 -7.60 5.82 8.35
CA GLN A 21 -8.04 5.14 9.57
C GLN A 21 -7.99 3.61 9.43
N PHE A 22 -8.49 3.06 8.33
CA PHE A 22 -8.71 1.62 8.17
C PHE A 22 -7.74 0.95 7.19
N GLY A 23 -6.96 1.73 6.43
CA GLY A 23 -5.96 1.20 5.50
C GLY A 23 -4.74 0.61 6.20
N PHE A 24 -4.09 -0.32 5.51
CA PHE A 24 -2.84 -0.92 5.91
C PHE A 24 -1.65 -0.16 5.33
N GLU A 25 -0.50 -0.29 5.99
CA GLU A 25 0.75 0.26 5.50
C GLU A 25 1.27 -0.55 4.31
N ILE A 26 1.63 0.18 3.26
CA ILE A 26 2.22 -0.35 2.03
C ILE A 26 3.63 0.24 1.85
N MET A 27 4.38 -0.32 0.91
CA MET A 27 5.62 0.31 0.46
C MET A 27 5.33 1.75 -0.02
N PRO A 28 6.12 2.75 0.42
CA PRO A 28 5.79 4.13 0.16
C PRO A 28 5.89 4.47 -1.33
N CYS A 29 4.86 5.15 -1.84
CA CYS A 29 4.85 5.69 -3.20
C CYS A 29 5.86 6.84 -3.33
N THR A 30 6.20 7.25 -4.56
CA THR A 30 7.20 8.32 -4.79
C THR A 30 6.85 9.60 -4.04
N ALA A 31 5.57 10.00 -4.04
CA ALA A 31 5.10 11.17 -3.32
C ALA A 31 5.29 11.04 -1.80
N CYS A 32 4.80 9.94 -1.20
CA CYS A 32 4.93 9.69 0.24
C CYS A 32 6.39 9.62 0.68
N THR A 33 7.27 8.99 -0.11
CA THR A 33 8.71 8.94 0.15
C THR A 33 9.31 10.35 0.16
N SER A 34 9.01 11.17 -0.85
CA SER A 34 9.53 12.55 -0.92
C SER A 34 9.04 13.44 0.24
N TRP A 35 7.86 13.15 0.79
CA TRP A 35 7.28 13.90 1.90
C TRP A 35 7.61 13.32 3.27
N GLY A 36 8.26 12.16 3.34
CA GLY A 36 8.54 11.45 4.60
C GLY A 36 7.27 11.01 5.33
N LEU A 37 6.22 10.62 4.58
CA LEU A 37 4.93 10.23 5.14
C LEU A 37 4.69 8.72 5.03
N VAL A 38 3.97 8.18 6.01
CA VAL A 38 3.47 6.80 5.96
C VAL A 38 2.46 6.66 4.83
N CYS A 39 2.65 5.64 4.01
CA CYS A 39 1.79 5.34 2.88
C CYS A 39 0.77 4.26 3.29
N LYS A 40 -0.50 4.64 3.39
CA LYS A 40 -1.59 3.72 3.70
C LYS A 40 -2.53 3.53 2.52
N MET A 41 -3.02 2.31 2.35
CA MET A 41 -3.95 1.94 1.28
C MET A 41 -4.98 0.93 1.82
N MET A 42 -6.19 0.95 1.26
CA MET A 42 -7.17 -0.12 1.47
C MET A 42 -7.14 -1.06 0.26
N ASP A 43 -7.67 -2.27 0.45
CA ASP A 43 -7.91 -3.17 -0.67
C ASP A 43 -8.77 -2.49 -1.75
N ASP A 44 -8.46 -2.76 -3.01
CA ASP A 44 -9.08 -2.18 -4.22
C ASP A 44 -8.91 -0.66 -4.42
N ALA A 45 -8.29 0.06 -3.48
CA ALA A 45 -7.96 1.46 -3.68
C ALA A 45 -6.88 1.57 -4.77
N LYS A 46 -7.05 2.53 -5.69
CA LYS A 46 -6.04 2.84 -6.72
C LYS A 46 -4.95 3.81 -6.26
N ARG A 47 -5.15 4.45 -5.10
CA ARG A 47 -4.25 5.47 -4.55
C ARG A 47 -4.17 5.36 -3.02
N CYS A 48 -3.02 5.72 -2.46
CA CYS A 48 -2.85 5.81 -1.01
C CYS A 48 -3.57 7.03 -0.39
N SER A 49 -3.71 7.06 0.94
CA SER A 49 -4.41 8.14 1.66
C SER A 49 -3.88 9.53 1.29
N GLN A 50 -2.56 9.72 1.25
CA GLN A 50 -1.95 11.01 0.94
C GLN A 50 -2.21 11.45 -0.51
N CYS A 51 -2.09 10.52 -1.47
CA CYS A 51 -2.37 10.83 -2.87
C CYS A 51 -3.86 11.10 -3.13
N ILE A 52 -4.77 10.45 -2.37
CA ILE A 52 -6.20 10.78 -2.38
C ILE A 52 -6.40 12.21 -1.85
N ARG A 53 -5.81 12.55 -0.71
CA ARG A 53 -5.94 13.87 -0.08
C ARG A 53 -5.46 15.00 -1.00
N CYS A 54 -4.27 14.83 -1.58
CA CYS A 54 -3.64 15.81 -2.47
C CYS A 54 -4.22 15.77 -3.90
N ALA A 55 -5.08 14.80 -4.21
CA ALA A 55 -5.63 14.57 -5.53
C ALA A 55 -4.57 14.41 -6.65
N CYS A 56 -3.45 13.77 -6.32
CA CYS A 56 -2.37 13.48 -7.27
C CYS A 56 -2.40 12.01 -7.73
N SER A 57 -1.48 11.67 -8.64
CA SER A 57 -1.20 10.29 -9.02
C SER A 57 -0.52 9.53 -7.86
N CYS A 58 -0.62 8.20 -7.90
CA CYS A 58 0.01 7.30 -6.94
C CYS A 58 0.60 6.13 -7.74
N ASP A 59 1.87 5.82 -7.48
CA ASP A 59 2.61 4.68 -8.02
C ASP A 59 2.86 3.60 -6.95
N GLY A 60 2.27 3.75 -5.76
CA GLY A 60 2.30 2.72 -4.71
C GLY A 60 1.47 1.49 -5.09
N CYS A 61 1.92 0.32 -4.64
CA CYS A 61 1.20 -0.95 -4.81
C CYS A 61 0.32 -1.25 -3.59
N GLY A 62 -0.84 -1.86 -3.80
CA GLY A 62 -1.77 -2.23 -2.74
C GLY A 62 -1.36 -3.46 -1.92
N VAL A 63 -0.08 -3.84 -1.92
CA VAL A 63 0.42 -4.97 -1.14
C VAL A 63 0.88 -4.47 0.21
N SER A 64 0.28 -4.97 1.29
CA SER A 64 0.68 -4.61 2.64
C SER A 64 2.12 -5.07 2.93
N VAL A 65 2.84 -4.29 3.74
CA VAL A 65 4.22 -4.64 4.15
C VAL A 65 4.25 -5.98 4.90
N SER A 66 3.20 -6.26 5.68
CA SER A 66 3.08 -7.54 6.40
C SER A 66 2.85 -8.72 5.45
N ALA A 67 2.02 -8.56 4.41
CA ALA A 67 1.83 -9.59 3.39
C ALA A 67 3.11 -9.83 2.60
N LEU A 68 3.81 -8.77 2.18
CA LEU A 68 5.09 -8.87 1.48
C LEU A 68 6.13 -9.62 2.33
N SER A 69 6.22 -9.32 3.62
CA SER A 69 7.14 -10.00 4.54
C SER A 69 6.85 -11.50 4.63
N ARG A 70 5.57 -11.89 4.65
CA ARG A 70 5.15 -13.31 4.65
C ARG A 70 5.50 -14.00 3.34
N ILE A 71 5.29 -13.33 2.21
CA ILE A 71 5.63 -13.86 0.87
C ILE A 71 7.12 -14.14 0.80
N ILE A 72 7.97 -13.18 1.21
CA ILE A 72 9.43 -13.33 1.20
C ILE A 72 9.89 -14.50 2.09
N ALA A 73 9.27 -14.69 3.26
CA ALA A 73 9.61 -15.80 4.15
C ALA A 73 9.26 -17.16 3.53
N GLU A 74 8.11 -17.23 2.86
CA GLU A 74 7.65 -18.45 2.21
C GLU A 74 8.48 -18.80 0.97
N ASP A 75 8.84 -17.80 0.17
CA ASP A 75 9.71 -17.92 -1.00
C ASP A 75 11.06 -18.54 -0.61
N LYS A 76 11.73 -17.99 0.42
CA LYS A 76 12.98 -18.56 0.97
C LYS A 76 12.83 -20.00 1.46
N ARG A 77 11.67 -20.34 2.04
CA ARG A 77 11.39 -21.70 2.51
C ARG A 77 11.28 -22.67 1.33
N LEU A 78 10.66 -22.24 0.23
CA LEU A 78 10.55 -23.03 -1.00
C LEU A 78 11.93 -23.21 -1.65
N GLU A 79 12.73 -22.16 -1.80
CA GLU A 79 14.09 -22.24 -2.35
C GLU A 79 15.01 -23.19 -1.56
N SER A 80 14.85 -23.28 -0.23
CA SER A 80 15.59 -24.27 0.57
C SER A 80 15.19 -25.70 0.21
N LYS A 81 13.89 -25.95 0.09
CA LYS A 81 13.36 -27.28 -0.24
C LYS A 81 13.71 -27.71 -1.64
N GLU A 82 13.72 -26.79 -2.60
CA GLU A 82 14.14 -27.06 -3.97
C GLU A 82 15.60 -27.52 -4.00
N ARG A 83 16.50 -26.79 -3.32
CA ARG A 83 17.92 -27.19 -3.23
C ARG A 83 18.15 -28.52 -2.52
N GLU A 84 17.41 -28.78 -1.43
CA GLU A 84 17.48 -30.07 -0.73
C GLU A 84 17.04 -31.23 -1.65
N ALA A 85 15.94 -31.04 -2.40
CA ALA A 85 15.43 -32.04 -3.33
C ALA A 85 16.36 -32.24 -4.54
N GLU A 86 16.99 -31.18 -5.06
CA GLU A 86 17.99 -31.27 -6.13
C GLU A 86 19.22 -32.07 -5.68
N ALA A 87 19.70 -31.86 -4.45
CA ALA A 87 20.83 -32.59 -3.89
C ALA A 87 20.56 -34.09 -3.64
N GLU A 88 19.30 -34.49 -3.45
CA GLU A 88 18.92 -35.92 -3.34
C GLU A 88 18.96 -36.66 -4.68
N LEU A 89 18.96 -35.94 -5.81
CA LEU A 89 18.97 -36.50 -7.16
C LEU A 89 20.37 -36.58 -7.79
N GLU A 90 21.39 -35.97 -7.18
CA GLU A 90 22.82 -36.08 -7.55
C GLU A 90 23.52 -37.28 -6.87
#